data_AF-A0A0Q9TRI5-F1
#
_entry.id   AF-A0A0Q9TRI5-F1
#
_cell.length_a   1.000
_cell.length_b   1.000
_cell.length_c   1.000
_cell.angle_alpha   90.00
_cell.angle_beta   90.00
_cell.angle_gamma   90.00
#
_symmetry.space_group_name_H-M   'P 1'
#
loop_
_entity.id
_entity.type
_entity.pdbx_description
1 polymer ?
#
loop_
_entity_poly.entity_id
_entity_poly.type
_entity_poly.pdbx_seq_one_letter_code
_entity_poly.pdbx_strand_id
1 'polypeptide(L)'
;MTIPVTIDPDIVTARGAARELASRLAFGPTDLTVIATAVSEVCRNIVRFAGTGEVVVNLLEVPRRGIQIVARDGGPGIPDVERALDDGFSTYGGLGLGLPGVRRLMDEFAIASEPGHGTTVTMTKWEKADHE
;
A
#
# COMPACT_ATOMS: atom_id res chain seq x y z
N MET A 1 2.71 11.30 7.53
CA MET A 1 1.58 12.06 6.93
C MET A 1 0.40 11.12 6.82
N THR A 2 -0.81 11.54 7.17
CA THR A 2 -2.02 10.71 7.11
C THR A 2 -3.00 11.27 6.09
N ILE A 3 -3.59 10.40 5.27
CA ILE A 3 -4.52 10.76 4.19
C ILE A 3 -5.78 9.92 4.35
N PRO A 4 -6.96 10.52 4.52
CA PRO A 4 -8.22 9.78 4.53
C PRO A 4 -8.51 9.21 3.14
N VAL A 5 -9.11 8.02 3.11
CA VAL A 5 -9.50 7.32 1.88
C VAL A 5 -10.95 6.89 2.00
N THR A 6 -11.82 7.54 1.24
CA THR A 6 -13.28 7.32 1.26
C THR A 6 -13.85 7.16 -0.14
N ILE A 7 -13.25 7.82 -1.13
CA ILE A 7 -13.72 7.85 -2.51
C ILE A 7 -12.55 7.72 -3.49
N ASP A 8 -12.84 7.39 -4.74
CA ASP A 8 -11.81 7.20 -5.78
C ASP A 8 -10.83 8.37 -5.96
N PRO A 9 -11.25 9.66 -5.88
CA PRO A 9 -10.32 10.79 -5.90
C PRO A 9 -9.25 10.74 -4.79
N ASP A 10 -9.57 10.20 -3.61
CA ASP A 10 -8.61 10.10 -2.50
C ASP A 10 -7.46 9.15 -2.84
N ILE A 11 -7.71 8.15 -3.70
CA ILE A 11 -6.68 7.22 -4.20
C ILE A 11 -5.61 8.00 -4.97
N VAL A 12 -6.02 8.95 -5.80
CA VAL A 12 -5.11 9.78 -6.59
C VAL A 12 -4.28 10.68 -5.68
N THR A 13 -4.92 11.28 -4.66
CA THR A 13 -4.26 12.09 -3.64
C THR A 13 -3.22 11.28 -2.85
N ALA A 14 -3.61 10.11 -2.32
CA ALA A 14 -2.73 9.23 -1.55
C ALA A 14 -1.52 8.77 -2.37
N ARG A 15 -1.76 8.32 -3.61
CA ARG A 15 -0.69 7.92 -4.53
C ARG A 15 0.27 9.07 -4.83
N GLY A 16 -0.27 10.26 -5.14
CA GLY A 16 0.52 11.44 -5.49
C GLY A 16 1.44 11.84 -4.35
N ALA A 17 0.88 11.92 -3.14
CA ALA A 17 1.62 12.32 -1.95
C ALA A 17 2.68 11.29 -1.55
N ALA A 18 2.40 9.99 -1.65
CA ALA A 18 3.40 8.94 -1.42
C ALA A 18 4.55 9.01 -2.43
N ARG A 19 4.24 9.21 -3.72
CA ARG A 19 5.25 9.37 -4.78
C ARG A 19 6.10 10.62 -4.57
N GLU A 20 5.50 11.73 -4.17
CA GLU A 20 6.22 12.98 -3.89
C GLU A 20 7.16 12.84 -2.68
N LEU A 21 6.73 12.17 -1.62
CA LEU A 21 7.60 11.92 -0.48
C LEU A 21 8.74 10.96 -0.84
N ALA A 22 8.46 9.92 -1.62
CA ALA A 22 9.49 9.01 -2.11
C ALA A 22 10.51 9.70 -3.02
N SER A 23 10.11 10.66 -3.87
CA SER A 23 11.08 11.36 -4.73
C SER A 23 12.08 12.20 -3.94
N ARG A 24 11.71 12.66 -2.72
CA ARG A 24 12.63 13.33 -1.79
C ARG A 24 13.67 12.37 -1.20
N LEU A 25 13.42 11.07 -1.22
CA LEU A 25 14.32 10.03 -0.76
C LEU A 25 15.23 9.45 -1.86
N ALA A 26 15.38 10.14 -3.00
CA ALA A 26 16.23 9.73 -4.13
C ALA A 26 15.82 8.40 -4.82
N PHE A 27 14.60 7.92 -4.60
CA PHE A 27 14.09 6.76 -5.33
C PHE A 27 14.09 6.98 -6.85
N GLY A 28 14.54 5.97 -7.59
CA GLY A 28 14.51 5.98 -9.05
C GLY A 28 13.08 5.93 -9.63
N PRO A 29 12.90 6.28 -10.91
CA PRO A 29 11.57 6.34 -11.56
C PRO A 29 10.77 5.04 -11.50
N THR A 30 11.47 3.91 -11.55
CA THR A 30 10.87 2.56 -11.43
C THR A 30 10.24 2.39 -10.06
N ASP A 31 10.98 2.65 -8.99
CA ASP A 31 10.48 2.50 -7.62
C ASP A 31 9.35 3.49 -7.32
N LEU A 32 9.44 4.73 -7.82
CA LEU A 32 8.35 5.70 -7.71
C LEU A 32 7.05 5.21 -8.38
N THR A 33 7.15 4.39 -9.42
CA THR A 33 5.99 3.80 -10.11
C THR A 33 5.45 2.59 -9.35
N VAL A 34 6.36 1.78 -8.78
CA VAL A 34 6.04 0.64 -7.90
C VAL A 34 5.29 1.12 -6.65
N ILE A 35 5.83 2.10 -5.94
CA ILE A 35 5.21 2.69 -4.72
C ILE A 35 3.83 3.25 -5.05
N ALA A 36 3.72 4.00 -6.14
CA ALA A 36 2.47 4.61 -6.56
C ALA A 36 1.39 3.57 -6.91
N THR A 37 1.79 2.48 -7.57
CA THR A 37 0.92 1.35 -7.89
C THR A 37 0.46 0.66 -6.61
N ALA A 38 1.39 0.34 -5.70
CA ALA A 38 1.09 -0.34 -4.44
C ALA A 38 0.10 0.45 -3.57
N VAL A 39 0.32 1.77 -3.43
CA VAL A 39 -0.60 2.67 -2.72
C VAL A 39 -1.99 2.66 -3.35
N SER A 40 -2.08 2.65 -4.68
CA SER A 40 -3.37 2.62 -5.37
C SER A 40 -4.15 1.34 -5.10
N GLU A 41 -3.47 0.20 -5.04
CA GLU A 41 -4.11 -1.09 -4.76
C GLU A 41 -4.67 -1.15 -3.32
N VAL A 42 -3.89 -0.73 -2.32
CA VAL A 42 -4.37 -0.75 -0.92
C VAL A 42 -5.49 0.27 -0.69
N CYS A 43 -5.42 1.47 -1.26
CA CYS A 43 -6.53 2.43 -1.18
C CYS A 43 -7.79 1.91 -1.87
N ARG A 44 -7.65 1.24 -3.03
CA ARG A 44 -8.79 0.68 -3.73
C ARG A 44 -9.45 -0.44 -2.93
N ASN A 45 -8.68 -1.24 -2.21
CA ASN A 45 -9.22 -2.23 -1.29
C ASN A 45 -10.04 -1.58 -0.18
N ILE A 46 -9.55 -0.48 0.41
CA ILE A 46 -10.32 0.30 1.41
C ILE A 46 -11.65 0.74 0.82
N VAL A 47 -11.65 1.46 -0.31
CA VAL A 47 -12.89 1.99 -0.91
C VAL A 47 -13.87 0.88 -1.26
N ARG A 48 -13.38 -0.25 -1.79
CA ARG A 48 -14.24 -1.35 -2.27
C ARG A 48 -14.82 -2.22 -1.16
N PHE A 49 -14.01 -2.55 -0.15
CA PHE A 49 -14.39 -3.56 0.85
C PHE A 49 -14.79 -2.96 2.20
N ALA A 50 -14.22 -1.81 2.57
CA ALA A 50 -14.48 -1.14 3.84
C ALA A 50 -15.27 0.16 3.71
N GLY A 51 -15.25 0.80 2.54
CA GLY A 51 -15.88 2.10 2.25
C GLY A 51 -15.13 3.30 2.81
N THR A 52 -14.42 3.15 3.94
CA THR A 52 -13.60 4.22 4.53
C THR A 52 -12.38 3.66 5.26
N GLY A 53 -11.31 4.45 5.26
CA GLY A 53 -10.08 4.17 5.97
C GLY A 53 -9.09 5.31 5.81
N GLU A 54 -7.83 5.02 6.06
CA GLU A 54 -6.74 5.98 5.95
C GLU A 54 -5.46 5.32 5.46
N VAL A 55 -4.59 6.14 4.88
CA VAL A 55 -3.21 5.76 4.55
C VAL A 55 -2.26 6.69 5.27
N VAL A 56 -1.34 6.10 6.02
CA VAL A 56 -0.21 6.79 6.64
C VAL A 56 1.04 6.55 5.80
N VAL A 57 1.72 7.62 5.42
CA VAL A 57 3.00 7.60 4.72
C VAL A 57 4.10 8.10 5.66
N ASN A 58 5.09 7.25 5.91
CA ASN A 58 6.23 7.53 6.77
C ASN A 58 7.53 7.45 5.96
N LEU A 59 8.40 8.44 6.13
CA LEU A 59 9.78 8.34 5.66
C LEU A 59 10.61 7.68 6.76
N LEU A 60 11.40 6.69 6.36
CA LEU A 60 12.37 6.02 7.20
C LEU A 60 13.74 6.56 6.82
N GLU A 61 14.57 6.91 7.82
CA GLU A 61 15.93 7.43 7.59
C GLU A 61 17.00 6.56 8.24
N VAL A 62 16.71 5.97 9.40
CA VAL A 62 17.64 5.17 10.20
C VAL A 62 16.96 3.84 10.60
N PRO A 63 17.66 2.69 10.52
CA PRO A 63 19.04 2.52 10.05
C PRO A 63 19.19 2.56 8.52
N ARG A 64 18.08 2.58 7.77
CA ARG A 64 18.06 2.58 6.32
C ARG A 64 16.98 3.53 5.80
N ARG A 65 17.28 4.21 4.69
CA ARG A 65 16.31 5.09 4.02
C ARG A 65 15.23 4.27 3.32
N GLY A 66 13.98 4.67 3.49
CA GLY A 66 12.85 3.99 2.88
C GLY A 66 11.54 4.74 3.05
N ILE A 67 10.50 4.24 2.42
CA ILE A 67 9.14 4.72 2.59
C ILE A 67 8.26 3.59 3.08
N GLN A 68 7.57 3.82 4.20
CA GLN A 68 6.59 2.90 4.74
C GLN A 68 5.19 3.46 4.51
N ILE A 69 4.31 2.60 4.03
CA ILE A 69 2.89 2.88 3.84
C ILE A 69 2.11 1.98 4.78
N VAL A 70 1.23 2.57 5.59
CA VAL A 70 0.30 1.85 6.46
C VAL A 70 -1.11 2.20 6.04
N ALA A 71 -1.82 1.26 5.43
CA ALA A 71 -3.23 1.40 5.06
C ALA A 71 -4.09 0.72 6.12
N ARG A 72 -5.10 1.42 6.64
CA ARG A 72 -5.98 0.94 7.72
C ARG A 72 -7.43 1.21 7.39
N ASP A 73 -8.29 0.24 7.66
CA ASP A 73 -9.73 0.38 7.59
C ASP A 73 -10.41 -0.33 8.76
N GLY A 74 -11.65 0.09 9.05
CA GLY A 74 -12.54 -0.55 10.03
C GLY A 74 -13.62 -1.41 9.36
N GLY A 75 -13.32 -1.98 8.18
CA GLY A 75 -14.26 -2.75 7.39
C GLY A 75 -14.55 -4.15 7.95
N PRO A 76 -15.14 -5.04 7.14
CA PRO A 76 -15.50 -6.39 7.56
C PRO A 76 -14.32 -7.31 7.86
N GLY A 77 -13.08 -6.90 7.55
CA GLY A 77 -11.89 -7.75 7.64
C GLY A 77 -11.85 -8.84 6.56
N ILE A 78 -10.79 -9.64 6.61
CA ILE A 78 -10.50 -10.73 5.68
C ILE A 78 -10.59 -12.06 6.45
N PRO A 79 -11.56 -12.95 6.13
CA PRO A 79 -11.72 -14.22 6.85
C PRO A 79 -10.54 -15.18 6.73
N ASP A 80 -9.88 -15.19 5.58
CA ASP A 80 -8.74 -16.05 5.28
C ASP A 80 -7.67 -15.20 4.59
N VAL A 81 -6.75 -14.69 5.40
CA VAL A 81 -5.68 -13.80 4.95
C VAL A 81 -4.69 -14.52 4.05
N GLU A 82 -4.37 -15.78 4.35
CA GLU A 82 -3.43 -16.57 3.54
C GLU A 82 -3.98 -16.75 2.14
N ARG A 83 -5.24 -17.15 2.02
CA ARG A 83 -5.91 -17.29 0.73
C ARG A 83 -6.07 -15.96 -0.02
N ALA A 84 -6.26 -14.84 0.68
CA ALA A 84 -6.30 -13.52 0.05
C ALA A 84 -4.94 -13.06 -0.51
N LEU A 85 -3.85 -13.69 -0.05
CA LEU A 85 -2.49 -13.46 -0.54
C LEU A 85 -2.04 -14.48 -1.59
N ASP A 86 -2.83 -15.53 -1.86
CA ASP A 86 -2.53 -16.52 -2.89
C ASP A 86 -2.70 -15.95 -4.31
N ASP A 87 -1.82 -16.40 -5.19
CA ASP A 87 -1.87 -16.07 -6.61
C ASP A 87 -3.13 -16.63 -7.27
N GLY A 88 -3.93 -15.75 -7.89
CA GLY A 88 -5.22 -16.08 -8.49
C GLY A 88 -6.43 -15.51 -7.75
N PHE A 89 -6.25 -15.02 -6.51
CA PHE A 89 -7.26 -14.21 -5.81
C PHE A 89 -7.17 -12.74 -6.26
N SER A 90 -7.22 -12.48 -7.57
CA SER A 90 -7.32 -11.13 -8.09
C SER A 90 -8.80 -10.72 -8.12
N THR A 91 -9.22 -9.95 -7.13
CA THR A 91 -10.56 -9.36 -7.10
C THR A 91 -10.68 -8.26 -8.16
N TYR A 92 -11.15 -8.67 -9.35
CA TYR A 92 -11.86 -7.94 -10.41
C TYR A 92 -11.57 -6.42 -10.61
N GLY A 93 -11.17 -6.05 -11.83
CA GLY A 93 -11.44 -4.72 -12.43
C GLY A 93 -10.53 -3.55 -12.04
N GLY A 94 -9.21 -3.76 -11.93
CA GLY A 94 -8.19 -2.69 -11.78
C GLY A 94 -6.91 -3.04 -12.55
N LEU A 95 -5.75 -2.42 -12.27
CA LEU A 95 -4.44 -2.84 -12.84
C LEU A 95 -4.08 -4.31 -12.54
N GLY A 96 -4.87 -5.00 -11.70
CA GLY A 96 -4.97 -6.45 -11.67
C GLY A 96 -4.00 -7.13 -10.71
N LEU A 97 -3.34 -6.37 -9.85
CA LEU A 97 -2.31 -6.88 -8.94
C LEU A 97 -2.90 -7.40 -7.62
N GLY A 98 -3.86 -6.67 -7.02
CA GLY A 98 -4.40 -7.03 -5.71
C GLY A 98 -3.34 -7.09 -4.61
N LEU A 99 -3.71 -7.61 -3.43
CA LEU A 99 -2.77 -7.79 -2.32
C LEU A 99 -1.55 -8.67 -2.68
N PRO A 100 -1.68 -9.78 -3.44
CA PRO A 100 -0.53 -10.58 -3.85
C PRO A 100 0.48 -9.78 -4.68
N GLY A 101 0.01 -8.96 -5.62
CA GLY A 101 0.87 -8.12 -6.43
C GLY A 101 1.53 -7.00 -5.62
N VAL A 102 0.83 -6.39 -4.66
CA VAL A 102 1.43 -5.42 -3.73
C VAL A 102 2.58 -6.06 -2.95
N ARG A 103 2.37 -7.26 -2.41
CA ARG A 103 3.40 -8.03 -1.68
C ARG A 103 4.65 -8.31 -2.52
N ARG A 104 4.52 -8.53 -3.83
CA ARG A 104 5.67 -8.74 -4.75
C ARG A 104 6.41 -7.46 -5.10
N LEU A 105 5.70 -6.35 -5.16
CA LEU A 105 6.23 -5.05 -5.58
C LEU A 105 7.07 -4.37 -4.48
N MET A 106 6.65 -4.54 -3.24
CA MET A 106 7.28 -3.95 -2.06
C MET A 106 8.36 -4.87 -1.49
N ASP A 107 9.31 -4.31 -0.76
CA ASP A 107 10.42 -5.10 -0.20
C ASP A 107 10.00 -5.77 1.12
N GLU A 108 9.11 -5.13 1.87
CA GLU A 108 8.45 -5.69 3.04
C GLU A 108 6.94 -5.53 2.94
N PHE A 109 6.23 -6.52 3.47
CA PHE A 109 4.78 -6.55 3.48
C PHE A 109 4.28 -7.32 4.71
N ALA A 110 3.35 -6.73 5.43
CA ALA A 110 2.62 -7.35 6.51
C ALA A 110 1.14 -6.98 6.41
N ILE A 111 0.26 -7.91 6.76
CA ILE A 111 -1.17 -7.69 6.83
C ILE A 111 -1.69 -8.27 8.13
N ALA A 112 -2.49 -7.49 8.84
CA ALA A 112 -3.25 -7.90 10.00
C ALA A 112 -4.72 -7.62 9.71
N SER A 113 -5.56 -8.65 9.78
CA SER A 113 -6.99 -8.53 9.51
C SER A 113 -7.74 -9.51 10.39
N GLU A 114 -8.87 -9.07 10.92
CA GLU A 114 -9.76 -9.91 11.72
C GLU A 114 -11.20 -9.64 11.28
N PRO A 115 -12.02 -10.70 11.06
CA PRO A 115 -13.42 -10.54 10.74
C PRO A 115 -14.15 -9.60 11.71
N GLY A 116 -14.80 -8.58 11.17
CA GLY A 116 -15.53 -7.55 11.92
C GLY A 116 -14.67 -6.45 12.56
N HIS A 117 -13.35 -6.50 12.44
CA HIS A 117 -12.43 -5.54 13.07
C HIS A 117 -11.57 -4.75 12.06
N GLY A 118 -11.74 -5.02 10.76
CA GLY A 118 -11.06 -4.31 9.68
C GLY A 118 -9.72 -4.92 9.29
N THR A 119 -8.96 -4.16 8.51
CA THR A 119 -7.67 -4.58 7.94
C THR A 119 -6.62 -3.50 8.08
N THR A 120 -5.40 -3.93 8.41
CA THR A 120 -4.20 -3.09 8.37
C THR A 120 -3.16 -3.74 7.46
N VAL A 121 -2.75 -3.04 6.41
CA VAL A 121 -1.64 -3.43 5.55
C VAL A 121 -0.47 -2.49 5.80
N THR A 122 0.69 -3.05 6.13
CA THR A 122 1.96 -2.31 6.25
C THR A 122 2.89 -2.78 5.16
N MET A 123 3.44 -1.85 4.38
CA MET A 123 4.39 -2.17 3.32
C MET A 123 5.53 -1.16 3.29
N THR A 124 6.75 -1.65 3.07
CA THR A 124 7.97 -0.83 3.04
C THR A 124 8.68 -1.02 1.71
N LYS A 125 9.08 0.10 1.10
CA LYS A 125 10.07 0.11 0.01
C LYS A 125 11.33 0.75 0.55
N TRP A 126 12.45 0.07 0.39
CA TRP A 126 13.75 0.58 0.80
C TRP A 126 14.44 1.23 -0.38
N GLU A 127 15.10 2.35 -0.13
CA GLU A 127 16.01 2.89 -1.12
C GLU A 127 17.16 1.89 -1.29
N LYS A 128 17.45 1.55 -2.54
CA LYS A 128 18.63 0.77 -2.87
C LYS A 128 19.77 1.77 -2.95
N ALA A 129 20.77 1.60 -2.09
CA ALA A 129 22.04 2.28 -2.33
C ALA A 129 22.47 1.88 -3.74
N ASP A 130 22.61 2.86 -4.64
CA ASP A 130 23.16 2.62 -5.96
C ASP A 130 24.45 1.81 -5.79
N HIS A 131 24.54 0.67 -6.47
CA HIS A 131 25.83 0.03 -6.66
C HIS A 131 26.60 0.96 -7.62
N GLU A 132 27.52 1.73 -7.06
CA GLU A 132 28.62 2.38 -7.78
C GLU A 132 29.33 1.40 -8.73
#